data_AF-A0ABD0MKW9-F1
#
_entry.id   AF-A0ABD0MKW9-F1
#
_cell.length_a   1.000
_cell.length_b   1.000
_cell.length_c   1.000
_cell.angle_alpha   90.00
_cell.angle_beta   90.00
_cell.angle_gamma   90.00
#
_symmetry.space_group_name_H-M   'P 1'
#
loop_
_entity.id
_entity.type
_entity.pdbx_description
1 polymer ?
#
loop_
_entity_poly.entity_id
_entity_poly.type
_entity_poly.pdbx_seq_one_letter_code
_entity_poly.pdbx_strand_id
1 'polypeptide(L)'
;MAYKYVRETFDLGLPHPSTIRRWYRSNGGDPGFSKEVLASLQIKAAAAQAEKKMLGYVDIGTKIESENIPIATEVLVLMVVCIHDHWKAPVAYFLTHGMTGSERATLVHQCILKLSDVGVKVVSLTCDGPSTHFSMLKDLGADLQPTTLNKSIK
;
A
#
# COMPACT_ATOMS: atom_id res chain seq x y z
N MET A 1 -17.02 -16.93 12.59
CA MET A 1 -17.56 -18.20 13.10
C MET A 1 -16.75 -18.70 14.31
N ALA A 2 -15.42 -18.86 14.22
CA ALA A 2 -14.60 -19.29 15.36
C ALA A 2 -14.63 -18.36 16.59
N TYR A 3 -14.46 -17.04 16.43
CA TYR A 3 -14.42 -16.11 17.58
C TYR A 3 -15.73 -16.07 18.39
N LYS A 4 -16.89 -16.11 17.70
CA LYS A 4 -18.20 -16.11 18.37
C LYS A 4 -18.40 -17.40 19.18
N TYR A 5 -18.04 -18.53 18.57
CA TYR A 5 -18.09 -19.84 19.22
C TYR A 5 -17.26 -19.86 20.49
N VAL A 6 -15.97 -19.47 20.42
CA VAL A 6 -15.08 -19.41 21.59
C VAL A 6 -15.63 -18.43 22.65
N ARG A 7 -16.15 -17.27 22.25
CA ARG A 7 -16.74 -16.32 23.19
C ARG A 7 -17.96 -16.90 23.92
N GLU A 8 -18.78 -17.68 23.25
CA GLU A 8 -19.93 -18.35 23.85
C GLU A 8 -19.50 -19.54 24.74
N THR A 9 -18.47 -20.29 24.34
CA THR A 9 -17.91 -21.40 25.13
C THR A 9 -17.23 -20.94 26.43
N PHE A 10 -16.62 -19.75 26.43
CA PHE A 10 -15.95 -19.18 27.60
C PHE A 10 -16.79 -18.10 28.29
N ASP A 11 -18.10 -18.34 28.40
CA ASP A 11 -19.04 -17.55 29.22
C ASP A 11 -18.97 -16.03 29.00
N LEU A 12 -18.85 -15.62 27.72
CA LEU A 12 -18.75 -14.22 27.29
C LEU A 12 -17.53 -13.46 27.85
N GLY A 13 -16.53 -14.14 28.42
CA GLY A 13 -15.31 -13.54 28.97
C GLY A 13 -14.44 -12.83 27.92
N LEU A 14 -14.70 -13.07 26.62
CA LEU A 14 -14.08 -12.33 25.53
C LEU A 14 -14.89 -11.08 25.15
N PRO A 15 -14.22 -9.94 24.85
CA PRO A 15 -14.88 -8.69 24.53
C PRO A 15 -15.82 -8.85 23.32
N HIS A 16 -16.93 -8.12 23.36
CA HIS A 16 -17.88 -8.18 22.27
C HIS A 16 -17.22 -7.68 20.96
N PRO A 17 -17.54 -8.27 19.78
CA PRO A 17 -16.97 -7.84 18.50
C PRO A 17 -17.13 -6.35 18.19
N SER A 18 -18.14 -5.67 18.75
CA SER A 18 -18.30 -4.21 18.61
C SER A 18 -17.25 -3.43 19.41
N THR A 19 -16.85 -3.91 20.59
CA THR A 19 -15.74 -3.34 21.38
C THR A 19 -14.42 -3.50 20.63
N ILE A 20 -14.19 -4.66 20.03
CA ILE A 20 -13.01 -4.90 19.17
C ILE A 20 -13.05 -3.95 17.96
N ARG A 21 -14.18 -3.85 17.25
CA ARG A 21 -14.30 -2.91 16.12
C ARG A 21 -14.06 -1.46 16.54
N ARG A 22 -14.52 -1.06 17.74
CA ARG A 22 -14.30 0.27 18.29
C ARG A 22 -12.82 0.53 18.60
N TRP A 23 -12.09 -0.45 19.12
CA TRP A 23 -10.62 -0.34 19.31
C TRP A 23 -9.89 -0.21 17.97
N TYR A 24 -10.27 -0.99 16.97
CA TYR A 24 -9.70 -0.87 15.63
C TYR A 24 -10.10 0.40 14.89
N ARG A 25 -11.16 1.09 15.32
CA ARG A 25 -11.63 2.36 14.73
C ARG A 25 -10.76 3.56 15.13
N SER A 26 -9.96 3.47 16.21
CA SER A 26 -9.12 4.58 16.69
C SER A 26 -7.63 4.44 16.34
N ASN A 27 -7.25 3.42 15.56
CA ASN A 27 -5.88 3.29 15.08
C ASN A 27 -5.73 4.13 13.81
N GLY A 28 -4.68 4.95 13.73
CA GLY A 28 -4.42 5.89 12.63
C GLY A 28 -4.20 5.19 11.30
N GLY A 29 -5.28 4.90 10.59
CA GLY A 29 -5.33 4.41 9.22
C GLY A 29 -5.53 5.55 8.23
N ASP A 30 -5.00 6.73 8.54
CA ASP A 30 -5.00 7.85 7.61
C ASP A 30 -4.12 7.47 6.40
N PRO A 31 -4.56 7.74 5.17
CA PRO A 31 -3.77 7.47 3.98
C PRO A 31 -2.44 8.22 4.00
N GLY A 32 -1.42 7.54 3.49
CA GLY A 32 -0.02 7.91 3.71
C GLY A 32 0.80 6.73 4.24
N PHE A 33 1.94 7.03 4.88
CA PHE A 33 2.87 6.01 5.36
C PHE A 33 2.47 5.50 6.75
N SER A 34 2.03 4.24 6.87
CA SER A 34 1.54 3.68 8.13
C SER A 34 2.57 2.79 8.83
N LYS A 35 2.88 3.14 10.09
CA LYS A 35 3.85 2.44 10.95
C LYS A 35 3.31 1.11 11.47
N GLU A 36 2.02 1.04 11.75
CA GLU A 36 1.35 -0.18 12.22
C GLU A 36 1.14 -1.19 11.09
N VAL A 37 0.96 -0.71 9.86
CA VAL A 37 0.87 -1.54 8.65
C VAL A 37 2.17 -2.30 8.45
N LEU A 38 3.34 -1.64 8.52
CA LEU A 38 4.67 -2.27 8.48
C LEU A 38 4.80 -3.46 9.44
N ALA A 39 4.35 -3.32 10.68
CA ALA A 39 4.37 -4.39 11.68
C ALA A 39 3.34 -5.50 11.40
N SER A 40 2.18 -5.15 10.84
CA SER A 40 1.08 -6.09 10.57
C SER A 40 1.31 -6.94 9.32
N LEU A 41 2.17 -6.52 8.40
CA LEU A 41 2.51 -7.26 7.19
C LEU A 41 3.41 -8.46 7.44
N GLN A 42 4.24 -8.38 8.49
CA GLN A 42 4.92 -9.55 9.05
C GLN A 42 3.92 -10.65 9.43
N ILE A 43 2.68 -10.29 9.79
CA ILE A 43 1.65 -11.22 10.27
C ILE A 43 0.67 -11.63 9.15
N LYS A 44 0.26 -10.69 8.27
CA LYS A 44 -0.70 -10.94 7.18
C LYS A 44 -0.13 -11.71 5.99
N ALA A 45 1.19 -11.74 5.79
CA ALA A 45 1.81 -12.65 4.82
C ALA A 45 1.45 -14.13 5.11
N ALA A 46 1.02 -14.46 6.34
CA ALA A 46 0.67 -15.80 6.75
C ALA A 46 -0.83 -16.20 6.62
N ALA A 47 -1.78 -15.31 6.23
CA ALA A 47 -3.22 -15.55 6.52
C ALA A 47 -4.28 -15.19 5.42
N ALA A 48 -3.93 -14.98 4.15
CA ALA A 48 -4.87 -14.42 3.16
C ALA A 48 -5.90 -15.42 2.55
N GLN A 49 -7.17 -15.38 2.97
CA GLN A 49 -8.33 -15.89 2.19
C GLN A 49 -9.70 -15.36 2.71
N ALA A 50 -10.25 -14.29 2.10
CA ALA A 50 -11.70 -13.93 1.94
C ALA A 50 -11.88 -12.43 1.62
N GLU A 51 -12.44 -12.09 0.44
CA GLU A 51 -12.60 -10.71 -0.06
C GLU A 51 -13.89 -10.02 0.41
N LYS A 52 -13.77 -8.80 0.95
CA LYS A 52 -14.89 -7.92 1.31
C LYS A 52 -14.66 -6.57 0.62
N LYS A 53 -15.51 -6.21 -0.34
CA LYS A 53 -15.38 -4.96 -1.13
C LYS A 53 -15.61 -3.74 -0.21
N MET A 54 -14.57 -2.94 0.03
CA MET A 54 -14.66 -1.70 0.80
C MET A 54 -14.89 -0.53 -0.17
N LEU A 55 -15.88 0.32 0.12
CA LEU A 55 -16.17 1.56 -0.63
C LEU A 55 -15.64 2.75 0.16
N GLY A 56 -14.95 3.67 -0.51
CA GLY A 56 -14.37 4.88 0.07
C GLY A 56 -14.19 5.97 -0.99
N TYR A 57 -13.89 7.20 -0.55
CA TYR A 57 -13.61 8.33 -1.45
C TYR A 57 -12.13 8.41 -1.80
N VAL A 58 -11.78 9.16 -2.84
CA VAL A 58 -10.39 9.43 -3.21
C VAL A 58 -9.67 10.10 -2.04
N ASP A 59 -8.52 9.55 -1.66
CA ASP A 59 -7.67 10.12 -0.64
C ASP A 59 -6.22 9.76 -0.91
N ILE A 60 -5.44 10.80 -1.21
CA ILE A 60 -4.01 10.72 -1.52
C ILE A 60 -3.13 11.24 -0.36
N GLY A 61 -3.71 11.45 0.83
CA GLY A 61 -2.99 11.88 2.03
C GLY A 61 -2.73 13.39 2.10
N THR A 62 -3.39 14.19 1.26
CA THR A 62 -3.28 15.65 1.23
C THR A 62 -4.25 16.38 2.18
N LYS A 63 -5.12 15.64 2.88
CA LYS A 63 -6.16 16.18 3.79
C LYS A 63 -7.02 17.28 3.15
N ILE A 64 -7.28 17.16 1.85
CA ILE A 64 -8.14 18.11 1.15
C ILE A 64 -9.59 17.73 1.45
N GLU A 65 -10.26 18.53 2.28
CA GLU A 65 -11.68 18.39 2.55
C GLU A 65 -12.47 19.17 1.49
N SER A 66 -13.26 18.45 0.69
CA SER A 66 -14.14 19.02 -0.33
C SER A 66 -15.45 18.23 -0.34
N GLU A 67 -16.58 18.90 -0.59
CA GLU A 67 -17.88 18.23 -0.67
C GLU A 67 -18.03 17.34 -1.93
N ASN A 68 -17.14 17.49 -2.92
CA ASN A 68 -17.18 16.80 -4.22
C ASN A 68 -16.01 15.83 -4.45
N ILE A 69 -15.53 15.14 -3.40
CA ILE A 69 -14.51 14.11 -3.59
C ILE A 69 -15.13 12.89 -4.29
N PRO A 70 -14.56 12.42 -5.42
CA PRO A 70 -15.11 11.27 -6.14
C PRO A 70 -14.93 9.96 -5.37
N ILE A 71 -15.76 8.97 -5.68
CA ILE A 71 -15.64 7.61 -5.13
C ILE A 71 -14.36 6.97 -5.68
N ALA A 72 -13.51 6.43 -4.82
CA ALA A 72 -12.32 5.70 -5.23
C ALA A 72 -12.71 4.41 -5.98
N THR A 73 -12.11 4.19 -7.14
CA THR A 73 -12.28 2.98 -7.95
C THR A 73 -11.10 2.03 -7.81
N GLU A 74 -9.95 2.54 -7.38
CA GLU A 74 -8.68 1.84 -7.34
C GLU A 74 -7.93 2.16 -6.04
N VAL A 75 -7.00 1.28 -5.67
CA VAL A 75 -6.05 1.53 -4.57
C VAL A 75 -4.64 1.32 -5.11
N LEU A 76 -3.81 2.37 -5.07
CA LEU A 76 -2.39 2.27 -5.36
C LEU A 76 -1.64 1.93 -4.08
N VAL A 77 -0.92 0.80 -4.06
CA VAL A 77 -0.12 0.36 -2.91
C VAL A 77 1.35 0.34 -3.29
N LEU A 78 2.19 1.01 -2.52
CA LEU A 78 3.65 0.94 -2.64
C LEU A 78 4.19 0.00 -1.56
N MET A 79 4.93 -1.03 -1.99
CA MET A 79 5.48 -2.06 -1.12
C MET A 79 7.00 -2.13 -1.29
N VAL A 80 7.71 -2.13 -0.16
CA VAL A 80 9.14 -2.41 -0.12
C VAL A 80 9.33 -3.91 0.07
N VAL A 81 10.18 -4.51 -0.75
CA VAL A 81 10.53 -5.93 -0.69
C VAL A 81 12.04 -6.02 -0.49
N CYS A 82 12.47 -6.73 0.55
CA CYS A 82 13.88 -6.96 0.78
C CYS A 82 14.42 -8.01 -0.20
N ILE A 83 15.64 -7.79 -0.69
CA ILE A 83 16.31 -8.71 -1.62
C ILE A 83 17.17 -9.74 -0.87
N HIS A 84 17.80 -9.31 0.21
CA HIS A 84 18.72 -10.14 1.00
C HIS A 84 18.02 -10.96 2.08
N ASP A 85 16.74 -10.67 2.35
CA ASP A 85 15.95 -11.30 3.40
C ASP A 85 14.49 -11.46 2.95
N HIS A 86 13.73 -12.28 3.66
CA HIS A 86 12.38 -12.71 3.28
C HIS A 86 11.29 -11.88 3.97
N TRP A 87 11.34 -10.56 3.79
CA TRP A 87 10.26 -9.67 4.24
C TRP A 87 9.80 -8.70 3.15
N LYS A 88 8.52 -8.36 3.25
CA LYS A 88 7.86 -7.37 2.41
C LYS A 88 6.96 -6.51 3.28
N ALA A 89 6.91 -5.21 3.00
CA ALA A 89 6.01 -4.35 3.71
C ALA A 89 5.46 -3.18 2.85
N PRO A 90 4.12 -3.05 2.68
CA PRO A 90 3.50 -1.81 2.25
C PRO A 90 3.96 -0.66 3.12
N VAL A 91 4.51 0.33 2.44
CA VAL A 91 4.98 1.57 3.03
C VAL A 91 3.98 2.68 2.79
N ALA A 92 3.19 2.64 1.72
CA ALA A 92 2.13 3.62 1.45
C ALA A 92 0.96 3.00 0.69
N TYR A 93 -0.23 3.58 0.88
CA TYR A 93 -1.39 3.32 0.02
C TYR A 93 -2.16 4.62 -0.25
N PHE A 94 -2.80 4.68 -1.41
CA PHE A 94 -3.57 5.83 -1.87
C PHE A 94 -4.88 5.33 -2.49
N LEU A 95 -6.01 5.94 -2.12
CA LEU A 95 -7.32 5.65 -2.69
C LEU A 95 -7.54 6.60 -3.86
N THR A 96 -7.79 6.07 -5.06
CA THR A 96 -7.72 6.85 -6.30
C THR A 96 -8.90 6.59 -7.22
N HIS A 97 -9.24 7.58 -8.04
CA HIS A 97 -10.22 7.46 -9.12
C HIS A 97 -9.49 7.60 -10.46
N GLY A 98 -8.57 6.66 -10.73
CA GLY A 98 -7.55 6.79 -11.75
C GLY A 98 -6.41 7.74 -11.35
N MET A 99 -5.24 7.56 -11.97
CA MET A 99 -4.10 8.46 -11.87
C MET A 99 -3.29 8.41 -13.16
N THR A 100 -2.79 9.57 -13.59
CA THR A 100 -1.83 9.68 -14.69
C THR A 100 -0.48 9.08 -14.32
N GLY A 101 0.35 8.78 -15.33
CA GLY A 101 1.72 8.29 -15.11
C GLY A 101 2.56 9.25 -14.27
N SER A 102 2.43 10.55 -14.52
CA SER A 102 3.22 11.60 -13.85
C SER A 102 2.83 11.79 -12.39
N GLU A 103 1.54 11.69 -12.05
CA GLU A 103 1.09 11.70 -10.65
C GLU A 103 1.63 10.49 -9.88
N ARG A 104 1.58 9.30 -10.50
CA ARG A 104 2.18 8.08 -9.90
C ARG A 104 3.69 8.23 -9.72
N ALA A 105 4.39 8.80 -10.71
CA ALA A 105 5.84 9.02 -10.65
C ALA A 105 6.21 9.94 -9.48
N THR A 106 5.41 10.98 -9.24
CA THR A 106 5.59 11.88 -8.10
C THR A 106 5.48 11.14 -6.76
N LEU A 107 4.45 10.30 -6.59
CA LEU A 107 4.28 9.51 -5.37
C LEU A 107 5.42 8.50 -5.15
N VAL A 108 5.85 7.82 -6.22
CA VAL A 108 6.96 6.87 -6.17
C VAL A 108 8.27 7.58 -5.83
N HIS A 109 8.54 8.73 -6.44
CA HIS A 109 9.73 9.53 -6.14
C HIS A 109 9.77 9.96 -4.67
N GLN A 110 8.65 10.47 -4.13
CA GLN A 110 8.54 10.80 -2.70
C GLN A 110 8.75 9.59 -1.80
N CYS A 111 8.26 8.41 -2.20
CA CYS A 111 8.47 7.17 -1.47
C CYS A 111 9.96 6.80 -1.44
N ILE A 112 10.66 6.86 -2.57
CA ILE A 112 12.10 6.57 -2.66
C ILE A 112 12.91 7.53 -1.78
N LEU A 113 12.59 8.83 -1.80
CA LEU A 113 13.27 9.81 -0.93
C LEU A 113 13.08 9.48 0.56
N LYS A 114 11.84 9.22 1.00
CA LYS A 114 11.56 8.85 2.39
C LYS A 114 12.24 7.55 2.81
N LEU A 115 12.40 6.60 1.89
CA LEU A 115 13.16 5.37 2.13
C LEU A 115 14.65 5.65 2.28
N SER A 116 15.20 6.52 1.44
CA SER A 116 16.58 6.97 1.55
C SER A 116 16.86 7.65 2.90
N ASP A 117 15.95 8.50 3.38
CA ASP A 117 16.08 9.21 4.65
C ASP A 117 16.19 8.26 5.87
N VAL A 118 15.56 7.08 5.78
CA VAL A 118 15.63 6.05 6.83
C VAL A 118 16.73 5.00 6.59
N GLY A 119 17.61 5.24 5.61
CA GLY A 119 18.76 4.39 5.29
C GLY A 119 18.43 3.18 4.42
N VAL A 120 17.24 3.12 3.80
CA VAL A 120 16.88 2.05 2.86
C VAL A 120 17.41 2.38 1.46
N LYS A 121 18.28 1.53 0.94
CA LYS A 121 18.77 1.61 -0.44
C LYS A 121 17.81 0.91 -1.39
N VAL A 122 17.06 1.71 -2.17
CA VAL A 122 16.22 1.19 -3.26
C VAL A 122 17.10 0.90 -4.48
N VAL A 123 17.12 -0.36 -4.93
CA VAL A 123 17.93 -0.79 -6.08
C VAL A 123 17.11 -1.14 -7.31
N SER A 124 15.81 -1.38 -7.15
CA SER A 124 14.89 -1.69 -8.24
C SER A 124 13.48 -1.24 -7.89
N LEU A 125 12.72 -0.93 -8.94
CA LEU A 125 11.29 -0.66 -8.88
C LEU A 125 10.59 -1.65 -9.80
N THR A 126 9.58 -2.34 -9.30
CA THR A 126 8.80 -3.31 -10.06
C THR A 126 7.32 -2.92 -10.04
N CYS A 127 6.69 -2.91 -11.20
CA CYS A 127 5.27 -2.71 -11.39
C CYS A 127 4.75 -3.72 -12.42
N ASP A 128 3.45 -3.96 -12.45
CA ASP A 128 2.80 -4.78 -13.47
C ASP A 128 2.68 -4.03 -14.82
N GLY A 129 2.08 -4.68 -15.81
CA GLY A 129 2.05 -4.24 -17.21
C GLY A 129 1.02 -3.19 -17.69
N PRO A 130 0.19 -2.50 -16.87
CA PRO A 130 -0.64 -1.40 -17.36
C PRO A 130 0.16 -0.29 -18.05
N SER A 131 -0.41 0.29 -19.12
CA SER A 131 0.21 1.38 -19.89
C SER A 131 0.58 2.61 -19.06
N THR A 132 -0.18 2.90 -18.01
CA THR A 132 0.07 3.98 -17.05
C THR A 132 1.36 3.79 -16.27
N HIS A 133 1.76 2.53 -15.98
CA HIS A 133 3.02 2.24 -15.30
C HIS A 133 4.23 2.44 -16.21
N PHE A 134 4.11 2.18 -17.52
CA PHE A 134 5.18 2.53 -18.45
C PHE A 134 5.39 4.04 -18.58
N SER A 135 4.30 4.83 -18.56
CA SER A 135 4.40 6.29 -18.51
C SER A 135 5.10 6.76 -17.23
N MET A 136 4.71 6.20 -16.08
CA MET A 136 5.36 6.47 -14.80
C MET A 136 6.86 6.16 -14.83
N LEU A 137 7.26 5.01 -15.38
CA LEU A 137 8.67 4.61 -15.49
C LEU A 137 9.46 5.58 -16.37
N LYS A 138 8.91 6.01 -17.50
CA LYS A 138 9.53 7.04 -18.36
C LYS A 138 9.71 8.36 -17.63
N ASP A 139 8.70 8.80 -16.88
CA ASP A 139 8.75 10.04 -16.09
C ASP A 139 9.77 9.96 -14.95
N LEU A 140 10.05 8.76 -14.43
CA LEU A 140 11.13 8.47 -13.48
C LEU A 140 12.52 8.35 -14.15
N GLY A 141 12.61 8.53 -15.47
CA GLY A 141 13.85 8.49 -16.24
C GLY A 141 14.24 7.11 -16.77
N ALA A 142 13.35 6.12 -16.73
CA ALA A 142 13.62 4.82 -17.34
C ALA A 142 13.54 4.90 -18.88
N ASP A 143 14.58 4.46 -19.56
CA ASP A 143 14.53 4.22 -20.99
C ASP A 143 13.91 2.85 -21.26
N LEU A 144 12.74 2.85 -21.88
CA LEU A 144 12.00 1.64 -22.27
C LEU A 144 12.24 1.25 -23.73
N GLN A 145 13.10 1.98 -24.46
CA GLN A 145 13.45 1.62 -25.83
C GLN A 145 14.40 0.41 -25.84
N PRO A 146 14.08 -0.67 -26.57
CA PRO A 146 14.92 -1.87 -26.63
C PRO A 146 16.34 -1.60 -27.17
N THR A 147 16.50 -0.54 -27.95
CA THR A 147 17.73 -0.19 -28.68
C THR A 147 18.85 0.35 -27.80
N THR A 148 18.55 0.79 -26.57
CA THR A 148 19.52 1.45 -25.68
C THR A 148 20.01 0.56 -24.54
N LEU A 149 19.55 -0.70 -24.47
CA LEU A 149 20.02 -1.68 -23.47
C LEU A 149 21.49 -2.01 -23.71
N ASN A 150 22.37 -1.38 -22.94
CA ASN A 150 23.79 -1.74 -22.88
C ASN A 150 23.92 -3.20 -22.43
N LYS A 151 24.32 -4.08 -23.35
CA LYS A 151 24.62 -5.51 -23.09
C LYS A 151 25.90 -5.73 -22.27
N SER A 152 26.26 -4.81 -21.38
CA SER A 152 27.47 -4.92 -20.57
C SER A 152 27.12 -5.34 -19.15
N ILE A 153 26.82 -6.63 -18.99
CA ILE A 153 27.02 -7.33 -17.73
C ILE A 153 28.20 -8.27 -17.98
N LYS A 154 29.36 -7.89 -17.45
CA LYS A 154 30.51 -8.79 -17.29
C LYS A 154 30.36 -9.54 -15.98
#